data_AF-A0A932PDH4-F1
#
_entry.id   AF-A0A932PDH4-F1
#
_cell.length_a   1.000
_cell.length_b   1.000
_cell.length_c   1.000
_cell.angle_alpha   90.00
_cell.angle_beta   90.00
_cell.angle_gamma   90.00
#
_symmetry.space_group_name_H-M   'P 1'
#
loop_
_entity.id
_entity.type
_entity.pdbx_description
1 polymer ?
#
loop_
_entity_poly.entity_id
_entity_poly.type
_entity_poly.pdbx_seq_one_letter_code
_entity_poly.pdbx_strand_id
1 'polypeptide(L)'
;MASLCNPKWPLLGAYDLCLKCSHYFNILDARGAISVTERVGVIARVRALAVGIAKAWMDQQYGSEKKSERSEKAAKPSTQEKKEKLAPVGG
;
A
#
# COMPACT_ATOMS: atom_id res chain seq x y z
N MET A 1 33.90 -1.29 -11.47
CA MET A 1 33.26 -2.60 -11.23
C MET A 1 32.81 -2.74 -9.76
N ALA A 2 32.14 -1.72 -9.19
CA ALA A 2 31.76 -1.73 -7.78
C ALA A 2 30.48 -0.92 -7.55
N SER A 3 29.31 -1.47 -7.90
CA SER A 3 28.02 -0.98 -7.41
C SER A 3 26.87 -1.93 -7.79
N LEU A 4 26.89 -3.19 -7.33
CA LEU A 4 25.78 -4.12 -7.59
C LEU A 4 25.25 -4.83 -6.33
N CYS A 5 25.82 -4.57 -5.16
CA CYS A 5 25.39 -5.21 -3.91
C CYS A 5 24.84 -4.18 -2.93
N ASN A 6 23.66 -3.65 -3.23
CA ASN A 6 22.78 -3.10 -2.20
C ASN A 6 21.61 -4.10 -2.15
N PRO A 7 21.39 -4.85 -1.06
CA PRO A 7 20.25 -5.76 -0.95
C PRO A 7 18.99 -4.92 -0.71
N LYS A 8 18.66 -4.10 -1.70
CA LYS A 8 17.38 -3.43 -1.83
C LYS A 8 16.52 -4.41 -2.61
N TRP A 9 15.48 -4.93 -1.94
CA TRP A 9 14.45 -5.76 -2.57
C TRP A 9 14.18 -5.30 -4.01
N PRO A 10 14.13 -6.20 -5.01
CA PRO A 10 13.96 -5.81 -6.40
C PRO A 10 12.56 -5.18 -6.57
N LEU A 11 12.50 -3.86 -6.43
CA LEU A 11 11.27 -3.07 -6.54
C LEU A 11 10.58 -3.30 -7.88
N LEU A 12 11.39 -3.50 -8.92
CA LEU A 12 10.94 -3.85 -10.25
C LEU A 12 10.12 -5.14 -10.26
N GLY A 13 10.55 -6.18 -9.52
CA GLY A 13 9.81 -7.43 -9.40
C GLY A 13 8.47 -7.28 -8.66
N ALA A 14 8.43 -6.43 -7.63
CA ALA A 14 7.18 -6.11 -6.94
C ALA A 14 6.21 -5.32 -7.84
N TYR A 15 6.73 -4.39 -8.64
CA TYR A 15 5.96 -3.63 -9.63
C TYR A 15 5.36 -4.53 -10.71
N ASP A 16 6.15 -5.43 -11.29
CA ASP A 16 5.67 -6.39 -12.28
C ASP A 16 4.56 -7.30 -11.74
N LEU A 17 4.70 -7.76 -10.49
CA LEU A 17 3.66 -8.55 -9.84
C LEU A 17 2.38 -7.72 -9.62
N CYS A 18 2.50 -6.46 -9.22
CA CYS A 18 1.37 -5.55 -9.06
C CYS A 18 0.60 -5.36 -10.39
N LEU A 19 1.32 -5.20 -11.51
CA LEU A 19 0.72 -5.10 -12.83
C LEU A 19 -0.01 -6.39 -13.23
N LYS A 20 0.60 -7.56 -12.98
CA LYS A 20 -0.04 -8.86 -13.23
C LYS A 20 -1.30 -9.04 -12.38
N CYS A 21 -1.28 -8.66 -11.11
CA CYS A 21 -2.46 -8.69 -10.25
C CYS A 21 -3.61 -7.83 -10.79
N SER A 22 -3.30 -6.62 -11.29
CA SER A 22 -4.30 -5.74 -11.92
C SER A 22 -4.90 -6.38 -13.18
N HIS A 23 -4.06 -7.00 -14.01
CA HIS A 23 -4.51 -7.69 -15.22
C HIS A 23 -5.40 -8.90 -14.91
N TYR A 24 -4.99 -9.76 -13.98
CA TYR A 24 -5.79 -10.90 -13.56
C TYR A 24 -7.10 -10.48 -12.92
N PHE A 25 -7.12 -9.40 -12.13
CA PHE A 25 -8.35 -8.83 -11.61
C PHE A 25 -9.31 -8.46 -12.75
N ASN A 26 -8.84 -7.76 -13.79
CA ASN A 26 -9.69 -7.40 -14.93
C ASN A 26 -10.24 -8.61 -15.67
N ILE A 27 -9.43 -9.67 -15.85
CA ILE A 27 -9.88 -10.91 -16.51
C ILE A 27 -10.93 -11.61 -15.64
N LEU A 28 -10.69 -11.76 -14.34
CA LEU A 28 -11.62 -12.43 -13.42
C LEU A 28 -12.93 -11.66 -13.28
N ASP A 29 -12.86 -10.33 -13.24
CA ASP A 29 -14.02 -9.44 -13.17
C ASP A 29 -14.86 -9.51 -14.45
N ALA A 30 -14.23 -9.49 -15.63
CA ALA A 30 -14.91 -9.65 -16.91
C ALA A 30 -15.58 -11.03 -17.06
N ARG A 31 -15.03 -12.06 -16.42
CA ARG A 31 -15.62 -13.42 -16.38
C ARG A 31 -16.72 -13.58 -15.32
N GLY A 32 -16.99 -12.55 -14.52
CA GLY A 32 -17.96 -12.62 -13.42
C GLY A 32 -17.51 -13.56 -12.28
N ALA A 33 -16.22 -13.88 -12.19
CA ALA A 33 -15.67 -14.77 -11.16
C ALA A 33 -15.38 -14.05 -9.82
N ILE A 34 -15.63 -12.74 -9.75
CA ILE A 34 -15.48 -11.91 -8.55
C ILE A 34 -16.86 -11.33 -8.19
N SER A 35 -17.30 -11.55 -6.95
CA SER A 35 -18.55 -10.97 -6.47
C SER A 35 -18.42 -9.45 -6.22
N VAL A 36 -19.56 -8.77 -6.19
CA VAL A 36 -19.65 -7.31 -5.95
C VAL A 36 -18.96 -6.91 -4.64
N THR A 37 -19.04 -7.75 -3.60
CA THR A 37 -18.41 -7.48 -2.30
C THR A 37 -16.90 -7.71 -2.32
N GLU A 38 -16.43 -8.71 -3.04
CA GLU A 38 -15.00 -9.04 -3.17
C GLU A 38 -14.25 -8.00 -4.00
N ARG A 39 -14.90 -7.42 -5.00
CA ARG A 39 -14.31 -6.43 -5.92
C ARG A 39 -13.66 -5.27 -5.15
N VAL A 40 -14.37 -4.69 -4.18
CA VAL A 40 -13.87 -3.58 -3.37
C VAL A 40 -12.62 -3.98 -2.59
N GLY A 41 -12.62 -5.18 -2.01
CA GLY A 41 -11.49 -5.72 -1.25
C GLY A 41 -10.26 -5.99 -2.12
N VAL A 42 -10.45 -6.56 -3.32
CA VAL A 42 -9.34 -6.82 -4.25
C VAL A 42 -8.73 -5.51 -4.74
N ILE A 43 -9.55 -4.54 -5.13
CA ILE A 43 -9.09 -3.21 -5.58
C ILE A 43 -8.29 -2.52 -4.47
N ALA A 44 -8.78 -2.57 -3.22
CA ALA A 44 -8.08 -1.98 -2.08
C ALA A 44 -6.68 -2.60 -1.88
N ARG A 45 -6.56 -3.93 -2.00
CA ARG A 45 -5.27 -4.63 -1.90
C ARG A 45 -4.30 -4.25 -3.02
N VAL A 46 -4.76 -4.23 -4.28
CA VAL A 46 -3.91 -3.84 -5.42
C VAL A 46 -3.45 -2.39 -5.28
N ARG A 47 -4.31 -1.49 -4.83
CA ARG A 47 -3.96 -0.09 -4.57
C ARG A 47 -2.93 0.05 -3.45
N ALA A 48 -3.09 -0.71 -2.36
CA ALA A 48 -2.12 -0.69 -1.25
C ALA A 48 -0.73 -1.16 -1.71
N LEU A 49 -0.66 -2.20 -2.55
CA LEU A 49 0.59 -2.67 -3.16
C LEU A 49 1.22 -1.59 -4.05
N ALA A 50 0.46 -1.00 -4.96
CA ALA A 50 0.95 0.06 -5.85
C ALA A 50 1.52 1.26 -5.07
N VAL A 51 0.80 1.71 -4.03
CA VAL A 51 1.25 2.82 -3.17
C VAL A 51 2.49 2.44 -2.37
N GLY A 52 2.58 1.20 -1.87
CA GLY A 52 3.77 0.71 -1.16
C GLY A 52 5.01 0.71 -2.05
N ILE A 53 4.86 0.27 -3.30
CA ILE A 53 5.94 0.27 -4.31
C ILE A 53 6.36 1.70 -4.65
N ALA A 54 5.40 2.61 -4.84
CA ALA A 54 5.69 4.02 -5.13
C ALA A 54 6.45 4.70 -3.98
N LYS A 55 6.05 4.45 -2.73
CA LYS A 55 6.76 4.96 -1.54
C LYS A 55 8.18 4.41 -1.47
N ALA A 56 8.35 3.10 -1.62
CA ALA A 56 9.66 2.49 -1.62
C ALA A 56 10.56 3.00 -2.75
N TRP A 57 9.99 3.36 -3.91
CA TRP A 57 10.73 3.93 -5.02
C TRP A 57 11.19 5.36 -4.72
N MET A 58 10.30 6.17 -4.15
CA MET A 58 10.64 7.52 -3.68
C MET A 58 11.74 7.47 -2.62
N ASP A 59 11.64 6.55 -1.66
CA ASP A 59 12.67 6.35 -0.64
C ASP A 59 14.01 5.90 -1.24
N GLN A 60 14.01 5.16 -2.36
CA GLN A 60 15.24 4.78 -3.06
C GLN A 60 15.88 5.93 -3.84
N GLN A 61 15.07 6.79 -4.46
CA GLN A 61 15.56 7.90 -5.31
C GLN A 61 15.95 9.13 -4.49
N TYR A 62 15.23 9.41 -3.41
CA TYR A 62 15.40 10.63 -2.60
C TYR A 62 15.96 10.34 -1.19
N GLY A 63 16.07 9.08 -0.78
CA GLY A 63 16.57 8.68 0.54
C GLY A 63 18.10 8.68 0.70
N SER A 64 18.84 9.39 -0.16
CA SER A 64 20.25 9.71 0.10
C SER A 64 20.42 10.68 1.29
N GLU A 65 19.34 11.28 1.79
CA GLU A 65 19.34 12.10 3.01
C GLU A 65 18.23 11.61 3.94
N LYS A 66 18.58 11.32 5.21
CA LYS A 66 17.75 10.73 6.30
C LYS A 66 17.71 9.21 6.37
N LYS A 67 18.84 8.63 6.77
CA LYS A 67 18.88 7.35 7.49
C LYS A 67 19.25 7.58 8.96
N SER A 68 18.27 7.96 9.78
CA SER A 68 18.24 7.63 11.21
C SER A 68 16.81 7.83 11.71
N GLU A 69 16.35 6.94 12.60
CA GLU A 69 15.09 7.04 13.36
C GLU A 69 13.77 6.74 12.64
N ARG A 70 13.58 5.51 12.16
CA ARG A 70 12.24 4.88 12.26
C ARG A 70 12.26 3.35 12.25
N SER A 71 13.13 2.75 13.05
CA SER A 71 13.02 1.32 13.37
C SER A 71 12.03 1.03 14.51
N GLU A 72 11.42 2.05 15.12
CA GLU A 72 10.40 1.89 16.15
C GLU A 72 9.13 2.62 15.77
N LYS A 73 8.19 1.88 15.18
CA LYS A 73 6.73 2.00 15.42
C LYS A 73 6.02 0.92 14.60
N ALA A 74 6.46 -0.32 14.80
CA ALA A 74 5.67 -1.50 14.49
C ALA A 74 4.91 -1.89 15.76
N ALA A 75 3.78 -1.24 16.03
CA ALA A 75 2.76 -1.72 16.96
C ALA A 75 1.57 -0.75 17.01
N LYS A 76 0.48 -1.11 16.31
CA LYS A 76 -0.90 -1.29 16.85
C LYS A 76 -2.03 -0.75 15.94
N PRO A 77 -3.20 -1.43 16.01
CA PRO A 77 -4.18 -1.58 14.93
C PRO A 77 -5.24 -0.48 14.92
N SER A 78 -5.79 -0.20 13.74
CA SER A 78 -6.86 0.80 13.56
C SER A 78 -8.22 0.23 13.92
N THR A 79 -8.66 0.41 15.18
CA THR A 79 -10.09 0.49 15.52
C THR A 79 -10.58 1.88 15.10
N GLN A 80 -11.53 1.95 14.17
CA GLN A 80 -12.17 3.20 13.77
C GLN A 80 -13.36 3.47 14.69
N GLU A 81 -13.24 4.45 15.58
CA GLU A 81 -14.37 5.06 16.29
C GLU A 81 -14.53 6.49 15.76
N LYS A 82 -15.54 6.73 14.94
CA LYS A 82 -15.91 8.09 14.49
C LYS A 82 -17.01 8.61 15.40
N LYS A 83 -16.59 9.36 16.42
CA LYS A 83 -17.42 10.15 17.31
C LYS A 83 -17.90 11.39 16.57
N GLU A 84 -19.16 11.42 16.14
CA GLU A 84 -19.82 12.66 15.72
C GLU A 84 -20.32 13.42 16.95
N LYS A 85 -19.85 14.66 17.05
CA LYS A 85 -20.17 15.68 18.06
C LYS A 85 -21.38 16.50 17.61
N LEU A 86 -22.14 17.02 18.58
CA LEU A 86 -22.63 18.42 18.73
C LEU A 86 -23.83 18.39 19.69
N ALA A 87 -24.07 19.27 20.66
CA ALA A 87 -23.39 20.38 21.34
C ALA A 87 -24.26 20.74 22.59
N PRO A 88 -23.78 21.57 23.54
CA PRO A 88 -24.48 21.85 24.79
C PRO A 88 -25.31 23.16 24.76
N VAL A 89 -26.44 23.17 25.44
CA VAL A 89 -27.12 24.36 25.99
C VAL A 89 -28.04 23.81 27.10
N GLY A 90 -27.90 24.08 28.39
CA GLY A 90 -27.81 25.38 29.06
C GLY A 90 -29.21 25.72 29.58
N GLY A 91 -29.50 25.47 30.86
CA GLY A 91 -30.76 25.76 31.54
C GLY A 91 -31.17 24.70 32.55
#